data_AF-W6QQD9-F1
#
_entry.id   AF-W6QQD9-F1
#
_cell.length_a   1.000
_cell.length_b   1.000
_cell.length_c   1.000
_cell.angle_alpha   90.00
_cell.angle_beta   90.00
_cell.angle_gamma   90.00
#
_symmetry.space_group_name_H-M   'P 1'
#
loop_
_entity.id
_entity.type
_entity.pdbx_description
1 polymer ?
#
loop_
_entity_poly.entity_id
_entity_poly.type
_entity_poly.pdbx_seq_one_letter_code
_entity_poly.pdbx_strand_id
1 'polypeptide(L)'
;MSNRPDRELTPAELEAFGQELDALRQRSLADLGEADARYIRRVRGVVRLCCWSGRTLLMLGWFPPTWLLGTFLLGLGKILENMELGRNVMHGQYDWMNDPEFAGRQYEWGIVGPADFWRHTHNHVHHTDTNVLGMDDDVGYGVVRLFPDLPARRYAELAGAPDRRTLRPALQLRHLVGAIFDHTAAHLDLPFARCRDGVTRVKGSGRRRPHGRRPPTPPCVRFRTRRFRPCG
;
A
#
# COMPACT_ATOMS: atom_id res chain seq x y z
N MET A 1 36.09 -14.64 8.73
CA MET A 1 35.59 -13.92 9.91
C MET A 1 35.92 -12.46 9.70
N SER A 2 34.90 -11.58 9.73
CA SER A 2 35.07 -10.16 9.46
C SER A 2 35.92 -9.53 10.56
N ASN A 3 37.11 -9.02 10.23
CA ASN A 3 37.98 -8.29 11.14
C ASN A 3 37.42 -6.86 11.33
N ARG A 4 36.26 -6.75 11.98
CA ARG A 4 35.76 -5.46 12.47
C ARG A 4 36.26 -5.29 13.90
N PRO A 5 36.95 -4.19 14.24
CA PRO A 5 37.36 -3.91 15.60
C PRO A 5 36.13 -3.47 16.41
N ASP A 6 35.32 -4.43 16.81
CA ASP A 6 34.15 -4.21 17.64
C ASP A 6 34.64 -4.12 19.09
N ARG A 7 34.62 -2.90 19.67
CA ARG A 7 35.03 -2.63 21.05
C ARG A 7 33.80 -2.46 21.93
N GLU A 8 33.75 -3.18 23.04
CA GLU A 8 32.73 -2.94 24.07
C GLU A 8 32.95 -1.59 24.78
N LEU A 9 31.88 -0.83 24.95
CA LEU A 9 31.90 0.43 25.70
C LEU A 9 31.92 0.15 27.20
N THR A 10 32.73 0.91 27.94
CA THR A 10 32.68 0.89 29.40
C THR A 10 31.35 1.50 29.90
N PRO A 11 30.90 1.20 31.13
CA PRO A 11 29.67 1.78 31.68
C PRO A 11 29.67 3.32 31.66
N ALA A 12 30.82 3.95 31.88
CA ALA A 12 30.96 5.41 31.85
C ALA A 12 30.83 5.98 30.42
N GLU A 13 31.41 5.30 29.42
CA GLU A 13 31.26 5.72 28.01
C GLU A 13 29.83 5.53 27.50
N LEU A 14 29.16 4.45 27.92
CA LEU A 14 27.77 4.20 27.58
C LEU A 14 26.84 5.27 28.16
N GLU A 15 27.06 5.64 29.43
CA GLU A 15 26.32 6.72 30.09
C GLU A 15 26.56 8.07 29.40
N ALA A 16 27.81 8.41 29.10
CA ALA A 16 28.15 9.63 28.37
C ALA A 16 27.47 9.68 26.98
N PHE A 17 27.48 8.57 26.25
CA PHE A 17 26.78 8.45 24.97
C PHE A 17 25.26 8.62 25.11
N GLY A 18 24.66 8.04 26.15
CA GLY A 18 23.24 8.25 26.46
C GLY A 18 22.90 9.71 26.70
N GLN A 19 23.72 10.41 27.48
CA GLN A 19 23.56 11.84 27.74
C GLN A 19 23.69 12.70 26.48
N GLU A 20 24.60 12.34 25.57
CA GLU A 20 24.72 13.02 24.27
C GLU A 20 23.47 12.84 23.40
N LEU A 21 22.91 11.63 23.36
CA LEU A 21 21.67 11.33 22.64
C LEU A 21 20.47 12.08 23.24
N ASP A 22 20.37 12.12 24.57
CA ASP A 22 19.32 12.86 25.26
C ASP A 22 19.44 14.36 25.02
N ALA A 23 20.66 14.91 25.06
CA ALA A 23 20.90 16.30 24.72
C ALA A 23 20.52 16.61 23.26
N LEU A 24 20.81 15.71 22.32
CA LEU A 24 20.36 15.85 20.93
C LEU A 24 18.85 15.82 20.82
N ARG A 25 18.18 14.86 21.47
CA ARG A 25 16.72 14.76 21.52
C ARG A 25 16.10 16.04 22.06
N GLN A 26 16.63 16.57 23.16
CA GLN A 26 16.14 17.81 23.76
C GLN A 26 16.27 19.00 22.81
N ARG A 27 17.41 19.14 22.13
CA ARG A 27 17.60 20.19 21.12
C ARG A 27 16.58 20.06 19.97
N SER A 28 16.39 18.87 19.44
CA SER A 28 15.43 18.63 18.36
C SER A 28 13.99 18.91 18.79
N LEU A 29 13.60 18.49 20.01
CA LEU A 29 12.27 18.77 20.54
C LEU A 29 12.06 20.27 20.84
N ALA A 30 13.10 20.98 21.24
CA ALA A 30 13.04 22.43 21.49
C ALA A 30 12.94 23.25 20.20
N ASP A 31 13.40 22.71 19.07
CA ASP A 31 13.31 23.34 17.75
C ASP A 31 11.90 23.22 17.13
N LEU A 32 11.12 22.20 17.53
CA LEU A 32 9.75 22.03 17.07
C LEU A 32 8.88 23.21 17.47
N GLY A 33 8.08 23.71 16.53
CA GLY A 33 7.16 24.78 16.86
C GLY A 33 6.21 25.21 15.75
N GLU A 34 5.78 26.47 15.83
CA GLU A 34 4.71 26.98 14.97
C GLU A 34 5.07 26.96 13.48
N ALA A 35 6.35 26.96 13.12
CA ALA A 35 6.78 26.81 11.74
C ALA A 35 6.35 25.45 11.16
N ASP A 36 6.61 24.36 11.87
CA ASP A 36 6.24 22.99 11.50
C ASP A 36 4.72 22.81 11.50
N ALA A 37 4.05 23.37 12.51
CA ALA A 37 2.58 23.33 12.60
C ALA A 37 1.92 24.04 11.42
N ARG A 38 2.44 25.22 11.03
CA ARG A 38 1.97 25.93 9.82
C ARG A 38 2.28 25.17 8.55
N TYR A 39 3.43 24.50 8.48
CA TYR A 39 3.82 23.70 7.33
C TYR A 39 2.82 22.57 7.06
N ILE A 40 2.53 21.72 8.06
CA ILE A 40 1.62 20.59 7.86
C ILE A 40 0.18 21.03 7.58
N ARG A 41 -0.28 22.11 8.24
CA ARG A 41 -1.60 22.71 7.96
C ARG A 41 -1.69 23.24 6.53
N ARG A 42 -0.59 23.80 5.99
CA ARG A 42 -0.51 24.24 4.60
C ARG A 42 -0.50 23.06 3.63
N VAL A 43 0.28 22.01 3.90
CA VAL A 43 0.28 20.78 3.08
C VAL A 43 -1.11 20.19 3.00
N ARG A 44 -1.81 20.06 4.14
CA ARG A 44 -3.22 19.64 4.18
C ARG A 44 -4.12 20.52 3.31
N GLY A 45 -3.96 21.85 3.41
CA GLY A 45 -4.70 22.80 2.57
C GLY A 45 -4.46 22.59 1.08
N VAL A 46 -3.21 22.40 0.67
CA VAL A 46 -2.81 22.13 -0.73
C VAL A 46 -3.41 20.80 -1.20
N VAL A 47 -3.31 19.73 -0.41
CA VAL A 47 -3.91 18.42 -0.73
C VAL A 47 -5.41 18.57 -0.98
N ARG A 48 -6.14 19.23 -0.07
CA ARG A 48 -7.59 19.45 -0.23
C ARG A 48 -7.91 20.30 -1.46
N LEU A 49 -7.16 21.36 -1.70
CA LEU A 49 -7.34 22.24 -2.86
C LEU A 49 -7.09 21.50 -4.18
N CYS A 50 -6.01 20.73 -4.28
CA CYS A 50 -5.71 19.88 -5.43
C CYS A 50 -6.82 18.85 -5.67
N CYS A 51 -7.27 18.18 -4.61
CA CYS A 51 -8.33 17.18 -4.65
C CYS A 51 -9.68 17.76 -5.09
N TRP A 52 -10.04 18.93 -4.57
CA TRP A 52 -11.28 19.61 -4.91
C TRP A 52 -11.23 20.15 -6.34
N SER A 53 -10.18 20.91 -6.67
CA SER A 53 -10.01 21.51 -8.01
C SER A 53 -9.93 20.45 -9.10
N GLY A 54 -9.21 19.35 -8.84
CA GLY A 54 -9.10 18.24 -9.78
C GLY A 54 -10.43 17.56 -10.08
N ARG A 55 -11.26 17.32 -9.04
CA ARG A 55 -12.63 16.81 -9.22
C ARG A 55 -13.51 17.79 -9.97
N THR A 56 -13.47 19.07 -9.62
CA THR A 56 -14.26 20.12 -10.30
C THR A 56 -13.91 20.23 -11.78
N LEU A 57 -12.62 20.21 -12.13
CA LEU A 57 -12.17 20.27 -13.52
C LEU A 57 -12.61 19.06 -14.35
N LEU A 58 -12.63 17.87 -13.74
CA LEU A 58 -13.15 16.66 -14.40
C LEU A 58 -14.66 16.73 -14.64
N MET A 59 -15.42 17.36 -13.74
CA MET A 59 -16.86 17.56 -13.93
C MET A 59 -17.17 18.57 -15.05
N LEU A 60 -16.24 19.49 -15.35
CA LEU A 60 -16.31 20.42 -16.49
C LEU A 60 -15.72 19.81 -17.79
N GLY A 61 -15.50 18.49 -17.80
CA GLY A 61 -14.62 17.72 -18.69
C GLY A 61 -14.99 17.60 -20.17
N TRP A 62 -15.73 18.54 -20.75
CA TRP A 62 -15.98 18.54 -22.20
C TRP A 62 -14.75 19.01 -23.01
N PHE A 63 -13.82 19.75 -22.38
CA PHE A 63 -12.65 20.36 -23.05
C PHE A 63 -11.35 19.58 -22.72
N PRO A 64 -10.53 19.16 -23.71
CA PRO A 64 -9.41 18.25 -23.44
C PRO A 64 -8.38 18.73 -22.39
N PRO A 65 -8.01 20.01 -22.34
CA PRO A 65 -7.13 20.53 -21.28
C PRO A 65 -7.70 20.43 -19.86
N THR A 66 -9.01 20.49 -19.64
CA THR A 66 -9.57 20.47 -18.29
C THR A 66 -9.47 19.10 -17.63
N TRP A 67 -9.69 18.01 -18.38
CA TRP A 67 -9.57 16.67 -17.80
C TRP A 67 -8.10 16.26 -17.56
N LEU A 68 -7.17 16.71 -18.41
CA LEU A 68 -5.74 16.51 -18.21
C LEU A 68 -5.26 17.22 -16.94
N LEU A 69 -5.60 18.51 -16.80
CA LEU A 69 -5.26 19.28 -15.60
C LEU A 69 -5.93 18.70 -14.35
N GLY A 70 -7.19 18.28 -14.47
CA GLY A 70 -7.93 17.69 -13.36
C GLY A 70 -7.30 16.39 -12.86
N THR A 71 -6.91 15.50 -13.79
CA THR A 71 -6.20 14.25 -13.47
C THR A 71 -4.85 14.52 -12.83
N PHE A 72 -4.09 15.47 -13.37
CA PHE A 72 -2.80 15.88 -12.81
C PHE A 72 -2.93 16.38 -11.37
N LEU A 73 -3.90 17.28 -11.09
CA LEU A 73 -4.13 17.81 -9.76
C LEU A 73 -4.54 16.72 -8.76
N LEU A 74 -5.34 15.75 -9.18
CA LEU A 74 -5.67 14.59 -8.33
C LEU A 74 -4.45 13.72 -8.04
N GLY A 75 -3.61 13.46 -9.06
CA GLY A 75 -2.37 12.73 -8.89
C GLY A 75 -1.42 13.43 -7.91
N LEU A 76 -1.22 14.73 -8.08
CA LEU A 76 -0.40 15.55 -7.18
C LEU A 76 -0.95 15.55 -5.75
N GLY A 77 -2.26 15.79 -5.60
CA GLY A 77 -2.92 15.75 -4.30
C GLY A 77 -2.74 14.39 -3.61
N LYS A 78 -2.84 13.28 -4.37
CA LYS A 78 -2.64 11.94 -3.83
C LYS A 78 -1.19 11.67 -3.42
N ILE A 79 -0.21 12.14 -4.20
CA ILE A 79 1.21 11.98 -3.86
C ILE A 79 1.53 12.72 -2.54
N LEU A 80 1.09 13.98 -2.44
CA LEU A 80 1.28 14.79 -1.23
C LEU A 80 0.55 14.21 -0.02
N GLU A 81 -0.69 13.76 -0.20
CA GLU A 81 -1.42 13.04 0.86
C GLU A 81 -0.66 11.78 1.30
N ASN A 82 -0.08 11.05 0.35
CA ASN A 82 0.51 9.74 0.61
C ASN A 82 1.90 9.81 1.24
N MET A 83 2.73 10.77 0.82
CA MET A 83 4.12 10.83 1.26
C MET A 83 4.35 11.84 2.37
N GLU A 84 3.62 12.96 2.37
CA GLU A 84 3.92 14.08 3.28
C GLU A 84 2.89 14.23 4.41
N LEU A 85 1.61 13.98 4.13
CA LEU A 85 0.55 14.18 5.13
C LEU A 85 0.24 12.88 5.89
N GLY A 86 -0.37 11.91 5.22
CA GLY A 86 -0.92 10.72 5.87
C GLY A 86 0.14 9.84 6.52
N ARG A 87 1.25 9.59 5.80
CA ARG A 87 2.38 8.81 6.33
C ARG A 87 3.00 9.46 7.57
N ASN A 88 3.35 10.74 7.49
CA ASN A 88 4.02 11.45 8.59
C ASN A 88 3.11 11.56 9.82
N VAL A 89 1.83 11.89 9.62
CA VAL A 89 0.86 11.96 10.72
C VAL A 89 0.65 10.59 11.36
N MET A 90 0.46 9.52 10.57
CA MET A 90 0.27 8.18 11.12
C MET A 90 1.51 7.56 11.76
N HIS A 91 2.71 8.06 11.45
CA HIS A 91 3.93 7.78 12.20
C HIS A 91 4.03 8.56 13.52
N GLY A 92 3.10 9.47 13.81
CA GLY A 92 3.08 10.28 15.03
C GLY A 92 4.02 11.48 15.01
N GLN A 93 4.55 11.86 13.83
CA GLN A 93 5.50 12.99 13.68
C GLN A 93 4.95 14.32 14.22
N TYR A 94 3.63 14.46 14.25
CA TYR A 94 2.91 15.67 14.61
C TYR A 94 2.14 15.55 15.94
N ASP A 95 2.27 14.45 16.68
CA ASP A 95 1.53 14.21 17.93
C ASP A 95 1.85 15.23 19.03
N TRP A 96 3.06 15.84 18.99
CA TRP A 96 3.47 16.91 19.90
C TRP A 96 2.59 18.17 19.80
N MET A 97 1.91 18.38 18.67
CA MET A 97 0.98 19.51 18.50
C MET A 97 -0.29 19.37 19.36
N ASN A 98 -0.61 18.14 19.82
CA ASN A 98 -1.86 17.81 20.50
C ASN A 98 -3.11 18.31 19.75
N ASP A 99 -3.03 18.34 18.42
CA ASP A 99 -4.10 18.75 17.52
C ASP A 99 -4.89 17.49 17.09
N PRO A 100 -6.20 17.39 17.39
CA PRO A 100 -6.98 16.19 17.10
C PRO A 100 -7.05 15.87 15.59
N GLU A 101 -6.85 16.87 14.72
CA GLU A 101 -6.83 16.64 13.27
C GLU A 101 -5.56 15.89 12.82
N PHE A 102 -4.47 16.00 13.57
CA PHE A 102 -3.17 15.38 13.25
C PHE A 102 -2.76 14.32 14.26
N ALA A 103 -3.72 13.79 15.03
CA ALA A 103 -3.46 12.75 16.02
C ALA A 103 -3.21 11.39 15.34
N GLY A 104 -1.94 10.94 15.28
CA GLY A 104 -1.54 9.77 14.49
C GLY A 104 -2.28 8.47 14.83
N ARG A 105 -2.71 8.31 16.09
CA ARG A 105 -3.49 7.14 16.54
C ARG A 105 -4.92 7.12 16.03
N GLN A 106 -5.52 8.30 15.79
CA GLN A 106 -6.91 8.46 15.36
C GLN A 106 -7.04 8.87 13.89
N TYR A 107 -5.92 9.26 13.27
CA TYR A 107 -5.88 9.72 11.89
C TYR A 107 -6.25 8.59 10.92
N GLU A 108 -7.24 8.87 10.07
CA GLU A 108 -7.62 8.00 8.97
C GLU A 108 -7.03 8.50 7.67
N TRP A 109 -6.13 7.72 7.10
CA TRP A 109 -5.50 8.01 5.83
C TRP A 109 -6.29 7.33 4.70
N GLY A 110 -6.61 8.08 3.65
CA GLY A 110 -7.31 7.60 2.45
C GLY A 110 -6.50 6.64 1.57
N ILE A 111 -5.78 5.69 2.15
CA ILE A 111 -5.06 4.61 1.47
C ILE A 111 -5.96 3.41 1.21
N VAL A 112 -5.40 2.43 0.50
CA VAL A 112 -6.05 1.15 0.30
C VAL A 112 -5.97 0.35 1.60
N GLY A 113 -7.01 0.50 2.43
CA GLY A 113 -7.18 -0.25 3.69
C GLY A 113 -7.41 0.65 4.90
N PRO A 114 -7.80 0.07 6.06
CA PRO A 114 -7.98 0.83 7.30
C PRO A 114 -6.65 1.33 7.87
N ALA A 115 -6.65 2.49 8.52
CA ALA A 115 -5.48 3.04 9.18
C ALA A 115 -4.92 2.11 10.27
N ASP A 116 -5.79 1.38 10.99
CA ASP A 116 -5.39 0.38 11.99
C ASP A 116 -4.49 -0.71 11.42
N PHE A 117 -4.82 -1.20 10.21
CA PHE A 117 -4.04 -2.23 9.55
C PHE A 117 -2.64 -1.73 9.22
N TRP A 118 -2.54 -0.52 8.66
CA TRP A 118 -1.26 0.09 8.35
C TRP A 118 -0.44 0.37 9.62
N ARG A 119 -1.06 0.86 10.71
CA ARG A 119 -0.35 1.06 11.99
C ARG A 119 0.19 -0.26 12.54
N HIS A 120 -0.54 -1.36 12.42
CA HIS A 120 -0.02 -2.65 12.86
C HIS A 120 1.09 -3.16 11.95
N THR A 121 0.85 -3.28 10.64
CA THR A 121 1.81 -3.91 9.74
C THR A 121 3.03 -3.03 9.46
N HIS A 122 2.85 -1.72 9.36
CA HIS A 122 3.95 -0.81 9.08
C HIS A 122 4.61 -0.27 10.36
N ASN A 123 3.87 0.32 11.29
CA ASN A 123 4.52 0.92 12.48
C ASN A 123 5.00 -0.13 13.48
N HIS A 124 4.21 -1.19 13.71
CA HIS A 124 4.62 -2.22 14.66
C HIS A 124 5.51 -3.26 13.99
N VAL A 125 4.97 -4.07 13.09
CA VAL A 125 5.74 -5.18 12.49
C VAL A 125 6.97 -4.66 11.72
N HIS A 126 6.77 -3.78 10.74
CA HIS A 126 7.89 -3.36 9.88
C HIS A 126 8.92 -2.44 10.56
N HIS A 127 8.56 -1.60 11.54
CA HIS A 127 9.52 -0.67 12.20
C HIS A 127 9.99 -1.10 13.59
N THR A 128 9.22 -1.90 14.33
CA THR A 128 9.64 -2.42 15.65
C THR A 128 10.43 -3.70 15.48
N ASP A 129 9.94 -4.60 14.63
CA ASP A 129 10.51 -5.93 14.44
C ASP A 129 11.38 -6.00 13.18
N THR A 130 11.78 -4.87 12.58
CA THR A 130 12.56 -4.82 11.34
C THR A 130 13.77 -5.74 11.41
N ASN A 131 13.95 -6.59 10.41
CA ASN A 131 15.06 -7.54 10.33
C ASN A 131 15.06 -8.65 11.42
N VAL A 132 14.00 -8.80 12.21
CA VAL A 132 13.85 -9.87 13.19
C VAL A 132 13.19 -11.07 12.52
N LEU A 133 13.97 -12.13 12.32
CA LEU A 133 13.50 -13.39 11.74
C LEU A 133 12.28 -13.95 12.49
N GLY A 134 11.20 -14.19 11.75
CA GLY A 134 9.96 -14.76 12.30
C GLY A 134 9.00 -13.74 12.90
N MET A 135 9.39 -12.46 12.99
CA MET A 135 8.52 -11.35 13.40
C MET A 135 8.27 -10.39 12.24
N ASP A 136 9.33 -10.03 11.49
CA ASP A 136 9.21 -9.21 10.29
C ASP A 136 9.03 -10.08 9.05
N ASP A 137 7.83 -10.00 8.48
CA ASP A 137 7.45 -10.71 7.26
C ASP A 137 8.29 -10.28 6.04
N ASP A 138 8.94 -9.11 6.06
CA ASP A 138 9.83 -8.64 4.99
C ASP A 138 11.13 -9.45 4.92
N VAL A 139 11.53 -10.07 6.04
CA VAL A 139 12.69 -10.95 6.10
C VAL A 139 12.30 -12.35 5.62
N GLY A 140 12.69 -12.64 4.38
CA GLY A 140 12.43 -13.93 3.76
C GLY A 140 11.16 -13.95 2.92
N TYR A 141 10.69 -12.78 2.46
CA TYR A 141 9.73 -12.66 1.37
C TYR A 141 10.13 -13.60 0.23
N GLY A 142 9.34 -14.65 0.02
CA GLY A 142 9.75 -15.84 -0.72
C GLY A 142 10.02 -15.65 -2.22
N VAL A 143 10.00 -14.42 -2.75
CA VAL A 143 10.35 -14.13 -4.14
C VAL A 143 11.87 -14.10 -4.30
N VAL A 144 12.61 -13.61 -3.28
CA VAL A 144 14.07 -13.49 -3.30
C VAL A 144 14.65 -14.13 -2.03
N ARG A 145 15.66 -14.98 -2.21
CA ARG A 145 16.39 -15.61 -1.10
C ARG A 145 17.37 -14.60 -0.50
N LEU A 146 17.15 -14.22 0.75
CA LEU A 146 18.04 -13.32 1.50
C LEU A 146 19.14 -14.08 2.29
N PHE A 147 18.84 -15.28 2.79
CA PHE A 147 19.79 -16.12 3.54
C PHE A 147 20.02 -17.49 2.90
N PRO A 148 21.23 -18.08 3.04
CA PRO A 148 21.48 -19.45 2.61
C PRO A 148 20.53 -20.47 3.24
N ASP A 149 20.13 -20.28 4.49
CA ASP A 149 19.30 -21.26 5.19
C ASP A 149 17.81 -21.11 4.86
N LEU A 150 17.44 -20.00 4.21
CA LEU A 150 16.09 -19.82 3.69
C LEU A 150 15.92 -20.59 2.37
N PRO A 151 14.89 -21.45 2.26
CA PRO A 151 14.59 -22.11 0.99
C PRO A 151 14.28 -21.04 -0.06
N ALA A 152 14.90 -21.13 -1.23
CA ALA A 152 14.73 -20.19 -2.34
C ALA A 152 13.29 -20.13 -2.93
N ARG A 153 12.32 -20.75 -2.26
CA ARG A 153 11.09 -21.31 -2.84
C ARG A 153 9.88 -21.31 -1.89
N ARG A 154 9.83 -20.44 -0.86
CA ARG A 154 8.67 -20.43 0.06
C ARG A 154 7.32 -20.18 -0.65
N TYR A 155 7.28 -19.40 -1.74
CA TYR A 155 6.07 -19.28 -2.58
C TYR A 155 5.75 -20.53 -3.41
N ALA A 156 6.75 -21.31 -3.85
CA ALA A 156 6.51 -22.54 -4.60
C ALA A 156 5.93 -23.64 -3.69
N GLU A 157 6.33 -23.66 -2.41
CA GLU A 157 5.71 -24.52 -1.39
C GLU A 157 4.29 -24.05 -1.03
N LEU A 158 4.09 -22.77 -0.72
CA LEU A 158 2.77 -22.23 -0.34
C LEU A 158 1.74 -22.28 -1.49
N ALA A 159 2.18 -22.19 -2.74
CA ALA A 159 1.32 -22.35 -3.92
C ALA A 159 1.15 -23.82 -4.36
N GLY A 160 1.75 -24.78 -3.66
CA GLY A 160 1.75 -26.20 -4.07
C GLY A 160 2.35 -26.44 -5.46
N ALA A 161 3.18 -25.52 -5.95
CA ALA A 161 3.66 -25.47 -7.33
C ALA A 161 5.18 -25.75 -7.35
N PRO A 162 5.61 -26.99 -7.66
CA PRO A 162 7.01 -27.40 -7.52
C PRO A 162 8.00 -26.73 -8.50
N ASP A 163 7.52 -26.00 -9.53
CA ASP A 163 8.35 -25.43 -10.61
C ASP A 163 7.79 -24.09 -11.17
N ARG A 164 8.67 -23.23 -11.72
CA ARG A 164 8.34 -21.96 -12.39
C ARG A 164 7.36 -22.13 -13.56
N ARG A 165 7.34 -23.30 -14.21
CA ARG A 165 6.41 -23.58 -15.33
C ARG A 165 4.96 -23.76 -14.90
N THR A 166 4.71 -24.13 -13.63
CA THR A 166 3.35 -24.32 -13.08
C THR A 166 2.81 -23.07 -12.36
N LEU A 167 3.64 -22.07 -12.08
CA LEU A 167 3.24 -20.79 -11.46
C LEU A 167 2.41 -19.89 -12.40
N ARG A 168 2.72 -19.88 -13.71
CA ARG A 168 2.06 -19.00 -14.70
C ARG A 168 0.54 -19.26 -14.85
N PRO A 169 0.05 -20.53 -14.90
CA PRO A 169 -1.38 -20.82 -14.90
C PRO A 169 -2.06 -20.60 -13.54
N ALA A 170 -1.35 -20.86 -12.44
CA ALA A 170 -1.88 -20.75 -11.07
C ALA A 170 -2.13 -19.28 -10.66
N LEU A 171 -1.26 -18.36 -11.07
CA LEU A 171 -1.39 -16.93 -10.78
C LEU A 171 -2.46 -16.21 -11.62
N GLN A 172 -3.13 -16.88 -12.57
CA GLN A 172 -4.21 -16.32 -13.43
C GLN A 172 -4.05 -14.84 -13.84
N LEU A 173 -2.83 -14.35 -14.05
CA LEU A 173 -2.56 -12.94 -14.36
C LEU A 173 -3.23 -12.47 -15.66
N ARG A 174 -3.61 -13.41 -16.54
CA ARG A 174 -4.40 -13.16 -17.75
C ARG A 174 -5.85 -12.71 -17.48
N HIS A 175 -6.41 -13.05 -16.33
CA HIS A 175 -7.78 -12.68 -15.96
C HIS A 175 -7.83 -11.47 -15.03
N LEU A 176 -6.71 -11.09 -14.43
CA LEU A 176 -6.66 -9.96 -13.50
C LEU A 176 -6.98 -8.64 -14.21
N VAL A 177 -6.32 -8.37 -15.34
CA VAL A 177 -6.55 -7.12 -16.09
C VAL A 177 -7.95 -7.09 -16.71
N GLY A 178 -8.42 -8.20 -17.29
CA GLY A 178 -9.75 -8.29 -17.89
C GLY A 178 -10.88 -8.18 -16.85
N ALA A 179 -10.77 -8.87 -15.72
CA ALA A 179 -11.78 -8.83 -14.67
C ALA A 179 -11.79 -7.48 -13.93
N ILE A 180 -10.64 -6.83 -13.74
CA ILE A 180 -10.58 -5.46 -13.20
C ILE A 180 -11.26 -4.50 -14.18
N PHE A 181 -10.98 -4.60 -15.49
CA PHE A 181 -11.59 -3.73 -16.50
C PHE A 181 -13.11 -3.95 -16.61
N ASP A 182 -13.56 -5.21 -16.65
CA ASP A 182 -14.98 -5.57 -16.72
C ASP A 182 -15.74 -5.18 -15.45
N HIS A 183 -15.15 -5.36 -14.27
CA HIS A 183 -15.75 -4.96 -13.00
C HIS A 183 -15.83 -3.43 -12.86
N THR A 184 -14.83 -2.70 -13.37
CA THR A 184 -14.82 -1.22 -13.37
C THR A 184 -15.80 -0.66 -14.39
N ALA A 185 -15.90 -1.27 -15.58
CA ALA A 185 -16.86 -0.88 -16.61
C ALA A 185 -18.32 -1.14 -16.19
N ALA A 186 -18.59 -2.26 -15.51
CA ALA A 186 -19.92 -2.60 -15.02
C ALA A 186 -20.41 -1.70 -13.86
N HIS A 187 -19.50 -1.09 -13.10
CA HIS A 187 -19.85 -0.17 -12.01
C HIS A 187 -19.94 1.31 -12.44
N LEU A 188 -19.47 1.66 -13.65
CA LEU A 188 -19.45 3.03 -14.16
C LEU A 188 -20.37 3.28 -15.36
N ASP A 189 -21.15 2.28 -15.80
CA ASP A 189 -22.11 2.37 -16.92
C ASP A 189 -21.52 3.00 -18.20
N LEU A 190 -20.23 2.73 -18.46
CA LEU A 190 -19.51 3.27 -19.61
C LEU A 190 -19.85 2.45 -20.87
N PRO A 191 -20.25 3.08 -21.98
CA PRO A 191 -20.68 2.37 -23.19
C PRO A 191 -19.47 1.94 -24.03
N PHE A 192 -18.67 1.00 -23.54
CA PHE A 192 -17.69 0.29 -24.36
C PHE A 192 -18.14 -1.15 -24.58
N ALA A 193 -19.12 -1.30 -25.47
CA ALA A 193 -19.64 -2.59 -25.90
C ALA A 193 -18.70 -3.25 -26.92
N ARG A 194 -18.27 -4.47 -26.59
CA ARG A 194 -17.99 -5.62 -27.48
C ARG A 194 -17.58 -5.31 -28.92
N CYS A 195 -16.29 -5.45 -29.20
CA CYS A 195 -15.82 -5.89 -30.50
C CYS A 195 -14.85 -7.06 -30.29
N ARG A 196 -15.38 -8.29 -30.26
CA ARG A 196 -14.54 -9.50 -30.23
C ARG A 196 -15.22 -10.72 -30.87
N ASP A 197 -15.89 -10.51 -32.00
CA ASP A 197 -16.26 -11.61 -32.90
C ASP A 197 -15.41 -11.50 -34.17
N GLY A 198 -14.35 -12.30 -34.25
CA GLY A 198 -13.47 -12.27 -35.42
C GLY A 198 -12.12 -12.95 -35.23
N VAL A 199 -12.07 -14.20 -34.74
CA VAL A 199 -10.92 -15.08 -35.01
C VAL A 199 -11.42 -16.46 -35.39
N THR A 200 -11.17 -16.82 -36.64
CA THR A 200 -11.47 -18.09 -37.28
C THR A 200 -10.78 -19.25 -36.57
N ARG A 201 -11.58 -20.29 -36.26
CA ARG A 201 -11.16 -21.52 -35.58
C ARG A 201 -10.59 -22.51 -36.60
N VAL A 202 -9.28 -22.76 -36.56
CA VAL A 202 -8.66 -23.88 -37.29
C VAL A 202 -9.08 -25.21 -36.63
N LYS A 203 -9.68 -26.11 -37.42
CA LYS A 203 -10.11 -27.46 -37.02
C LYS A 203 -8.90 -28.32 -36.66
N GLY A 204 -8.79 -28.71 -35.38
CA GLY A 204 -7.98 -29.84 -34.92
C GLY A 204 -8.89 -30.98 -34.49
N SER A 205 -8.75 -32.15 -35.13
CA SER A 205 -9.50 -33.37 -34.83
C SER A 205 -9.02 -33.98 -33.51
N GLY A 206 -9.96 -34.33 -32.62
CA GLY A 206 -9.62 -34.92 -31.32
C GLY A 206 -10.88 -35.34 -30.56
N ARG A 207 -10.97 -36.63 -30.26
CA ARG A 207 -12.13 -37.39 -29.76
C ARG A 207 -12.90 -36.75 -28.57
N ARG A 208 -14.24 -36.83 -28.65
CA ARG A 208 -15.19 -36.57 -27.55
C ARG A 208 -14.99 -37.60 -26.41
N ARG A 209 -15.08 -37.15 -25.16
CA ARG A 209 -15.38 -37.98 -23.97
C ARG A 209 -16.43 -37.29 -23.07
N PRO A 210 -17.22 -38.05 -22.30
CA PRO A 210 -18.56 -37.66 -21.87
C PRO A 210 -18.62 -36.94 -20.51
N HIS A 211 -19.79 -36.35 -20.26
CA HIS A 211 -20.21 -35.57 -19.08
C HIS A 211 -19.80 -36.13 -17.71
N GLY A 212 -19.15 -35.28 -16.90
CA GLY A 212 -19.00 -35.44 -15.45
C GLY A 212 -19.66 -34.26 -14.71
N ARG A 213 -20.36 -34.57 -13.62
CA ARG A 213 -21.20 -33.65 -12.81
C ARG A 213 -20.38 -32.57 -12.10
N ARG A 214 -20.90 -31.34 -12.00
CA ARG A 214 -20.33 -30.23 -11.20
C ARG A 214 -20.63 -30.45 -9.70
N PRO A 215 -19.68 -30.19 -8.77
CA PRO A 215 -19.97 -30.14 -7.34
C PRO A 215 -20.69 -28.83 -6.95
N PRO A 216 -21.46 -28.81 -5.83
CA PRO A 216 -22.22 -27.65 -5.41
C PRO A 216 -21.32 -26.52 -4.85
N THR A 217 -21.73 -25.28 -5.13
CA THR A 217 -21.12 -24.04 -4.62
C THR A 217 -21.35 -23.88 -3.11
N PRO A 218 -20.33 -23.50 -2.31
CA PRO A 218 -20.53 -23.13 -0.90
C PRO A 218 -21.23 -21.76 -0.76
N PRO A 219 -21.92 -21.50 0.37
CA PRO A 219 -22.74 -20.31 0.55
C PRO A 219 -21.88 -19.04 0.64
N CYS A 220 -22.36 -17.98 -0.02
CA CYS A 220 -21.77 -16.64 0.02
C CYS A 220 -21.82 -16.07 1.45
N VAL A 221 -20.66 -15.82 2.05
CA VAL A 221 -20.53 -14.98 3.25
C VAL A 221 -20.73 -13.53 2.81
N ARG A 222 -21.81 -12.92 3.31
CA ARG A 222 -22.19 -11.54 3.03
C ARG A 222 -21.30 -10.61 3.86
N PHE A 223 -20.22 -10.07 3.28
CA PHE A 223 -19.47 -8.99 3.90
C PHE A 223 -20.36 -7.74 3.98
N ARG A 224 -20.69 -7.31 5.20
CA ARG A 224 -21.28 -6.01 5.48
C ARG A 224 -20.22 -4.95 5.17
N THR A 225 -20.31 -4.29 4.02
CA THR A 225 -19.54 -3.08 3.75
C THR A 225 -20.04 -1.98 4.69
N ARG A 226 -19.23 -1.60 5.68
CA ARG A 226 -19.41 -0.31 6.33
C ARG A 226 -19.13 0.75 5.27
N ARG A 227 -20.07 1.67 5.07
CA ARG A 227 -19.96 2.75 4.09
C ARG A 227 -18.65 3.51 4.30
N PHE A 228 -17.84 3.59 3.24
CA PHE A 228 -16.81 4.61 3.09
C PHE A 228 -17.45 5.97 3.40
N ARG A 229 -16.96 6.65 4.44
CA ARG A 229 -17.23 8.08 4.58
C ARG A 229 -16.31 8.79 3.58
N PRO A 230 -16.84 9.57 2.63
CA PRO A 230 -16.00 10.45 1.83
C PRO A 230 -15.36 11.48 2.75
N CYS A 231 -14.09 11.82 2.47
CA CYS A 231 -13.37 12.90 3.13
C CYS A 231 -14.23 14.17 3.18
N GLY A 232 -14.56 14.61 4.39
CA GLY A 232 -15.04 15.96 4.69
C GLY A 232 -13.91 16.79 5.26
#